data_AF-A0A929C2W5-F1
#
_entry.id   AF-A0A929C2W5-F1
#
_cell.length_a   1.000
_cell.length_b   1.000
_cell.length_c   1.000
_cell.angle_alpha   90.00
_cell.angle_beta   90.00
_cell.angle_gamma   90.00
#
_symmetry.space_group_name_H-M   'P 1'
#
loop_
_entity.id
_entity.type
_entity.pdbx_description
1 polymer ?
#
loop_
_entity_poly.entity_id
_entity_poly.type
_entity_poly.pdbx_seq_one_letter_code
_entity_poly.pdbx_strand_id
1 'polypeptide(L)'
;DIDIYKERKKLGKSLMPAILRSVDYNLKDTVFSYIPNTAAVAFRGLAEELSKFCNEVKRDKIIQLGDNISPEKLDEILELNPRIEKIAVKDIKLRTFITQDKQRKDLVAHVYDITYGTVKKGIDSLVVIDDSIVRGTTLKYSIIKILDRLGPKKIIIASSAPQIRYPDCYGIDIAKINNFIAFRAAIELLNETNQTHIINDVYKKSKEQEDFPKEQIVNYVKEIYKPVTAEQISEKISELLTTKNIKAEVQIIYQTIEDLHSACPDHKGDWYFTGDYPTPGGNKVVNKSFINYIEGRDTRAY
;
A
#
# COMPACT_ATOMS: atom_id res chain seq x y z
N ASP A 1 21.17 -2.02 11.18
CA ASP A 1 20.89 -0.71 11.79
C ASP A 1 19.69 -0.84 12.73
N ILE A 2 19.84 -0.45 14.00
CA ILE A 2 18.80 -0.58 15.03
C ILE A 2 17.71 0.49 14.89
N ASP A 3 18.06 1.67 14.36
CA ASP A 3 17.13 2.78 14.26
C ASP A 3 16.16 2.53 13.11
N ILE A 4 16.67 2.13 11.93
CA ILE A 4 15.84 1.66 10.80
C ILE A 4 14.90 0.53 11.23
N TYR A 5 15.36 -0.37 12.10
CA TYR A 5 14.51 -1.46 12.61
C TYR A 5 13.36 -0.94 13.47
N LYS A 6 13.62 0.01 14.38
CA LYS A 6 12.58 0.63 15.22
C LYS A 6 11.59 1.44 14.38
N GLU A 7 12.08 2.20 13.40
CA GLU A 7 11.26 2.99 12.48
C GLU A 7 10.30 2.10 11.69
N ARG A 8 10.81 1.02 11.08
CA ARG A 8 9.98 0.05 10.35
C ARG A 8 8.93 -0.60 11.24
N LYS A 9 9.27 -0.91 12.50
CA LYS A 9 8.28 -1.38 13.47
C LYS A 9 7.22 -0.32 13.74
N LYS A 10 7.60 0.96 13.90
CA LYS A 10 6.66 2.05 14.14
C LYS A 10 5.70 2.26 12.96
N LEU A 11 6.18 2.15 11.73
CA LEU A 11 5.34 2.13 10.52
C LEU A 11 4.30 1.00 10.57
N GLY A 12 4.70 -0.20 11.02
CA GLY A 12 3.77 -1.29 11.23
C GLY A 12 2.66 -0.99 12.24
N LYS A 13 3.02 -0.35 13.36
CA LYS A 13 2.09 0.01 14.43
C LYS A 13 1.06 1.03 13.99
N SER A 14 1.47 2.06 13.26
CA SER A 14 0.57 3.14 12.82
C SER A 14 -0.50 2.69 11.82
N LEU A 15 -0.31 1.56 11.15
CA LEU A 15 -1.35 0.97 10.28
C LEU A 15 -2.52 0.37 11.07
N MET A 16 -2.34 -0.01 12.33
CA MET A 16 -3.33 -0.73 13.12
C MET A 16 -4.70 -0.04 13.14
N PRO A 17 -4.84 1.27 13.42
CA PRO A 17 -6.15 1.91 13.51
C PRO A 17 -6.94 1.85 12.19
N ALA A 18 -6.28 2.06 11.04
CA ALA A 18 -6.92 1.98 9.74
C ALA A 18 -7.37 0.55 9.42
N ILE A 19 -6.53 -0.44 9.76
CA ILE A 19 -6.85 -1.86 9.59
C ILE A 19 -8.04 -2.27 10.48
N LEU A 20 -8.03 -1.89 11.77
CA LEU A 20 -9.12 -2.22 12.69
C LEU A 20 -10.46 -1.66 12.22
N ARG A 21 -10.50 -0.42 11.72
CA ARG A 21 -11.72 0.14 11.11
C ARG A 21 -12.17 -0.63 9.87
N SER A 22 -11.24 -1.06 9.03
CA SER A 22 -11.52 -1.80 7.79
C SER A 22 -12.13 -3.20 8.04
N VAL A 23 -11.83 -3.82 9.19
CA VAL A 23 -12.39 -5.11 9.62
C VAL A 23 -13.48 -4.98 10.69
N ASP A 24 -14.03 -3.77 10.89
CA ASP A 24 -15.06 -3.50 11.89
C ASP A 24 -14.69 -3.96 13.31
N TYR A 25 -13.40 -3.87 13.65
CA TYR A 25 -12.81 -4.36 14.90
C TYR A 25 -13.03 -5.89 15.15
N ASN A 26 -13.45 -6.66 14.14
CA ASN A 26 -13.65 -8.11 14.26
C ASN A 26 -12.33 -8.88 14.12
N LEU A 27 -11.57 -8.97 15.21
CA LEU A 27 -10.32 -9.74 15.26
C LEU A 27 -10.53 -11.26 15.24
N LYS A 28 -11.70 -11.75 15.65
CA LYS A 28 -12.02 -13.18 15.71
C LYS A 28 -12.08 -13.80 14.32
N ASP A 29 -12.65 -13.08 13.36
CA ASP A 29 -12.74 -13.49 11.96
C ASP A 29 -11.81 -12.65 11.05
N THR A 30 -10.65 -12.25 11.58
CA THR A 30 -9.60 -11.61 10.79
C THR A 30 -8.29 -12.36 10.93
N VAL A 31 -7.69 -12.74 9.81
CA VAL A 31 -6.37 -13.36 9.75
C VAL A 31 -5.35 -12.34 9.26
N PHE A 32 -4.23 -12.23 9.99
CA PHE A 32 -3.16 -11.29 9.70
C PHE A 32 -1.94 -12.02 9.14
N SER A 33 -1.38 -11.50 8.06
CA SER A 33 -0.17 -12.01 7.42
C SER A 33 0.64 -10.88 6.78
N TYR A 34 1.70 -11.23 6.07
CA TYR A 34 2.53 -10.29 5.34
C TYR A 34 3.12 -10.93 4.07
N ILE A 35 3.49 -10.07 3.12
CA ILE A 35 4.23 -10.49 1.92
C ILE A 35 5.71 -10.66 2.30
N PRO A 36 6.31 -11.86 2.10
CA PRO A 36 7.69 -12.12 2.53
C PRO A 36 8.75 -11.17 1.97
N ASN A 37 9.92 -11.15 2.64
CA ASN A 37 11.15 -10.37 2.41
C ASN A 37 11.26 -9.06 3.19
N THR A 38 10.48 -8.03 2.82
CA THR A 38 10.73 -6.65 3.27
C THR A 38 9.71 -6.13 4.27
N ALA A 39 8.48 -6.66 4.24
CA ALA A 39 7.40 -6.28 5.15
C ALA A 39 7.51 -6.87 6.56
N ALA A 40 8.40 -7.85 6.81
CA ALA A 40 8.43 -8.62 8.06
C ALA A 40 8.61 -7.77 9.32
N VAL A 41 9.45 -6.73 9.25
CA VAL A 41 9.71 -5.84 10.41
C VAL A 41 8.50 -4.96 10.70
N ALA A 42 7.86 -4.41 9.66
CA ALA A 42 6.61 -3.66 9.81
C ALA A 42 5.49 -4.58 10.33
N PHE A 43 5.36 -5.79 9.79
CA PHE A 43 4.39 -6.76 10.29
C PHE A 43 4.60 -7.11 11.77
N ARG A 44 5.85 -7.28 12.20
CA ARG A 44 6.16 -7.47 13.63
C ARG A 44 5.69 -6.29 14.48
N GLY A 45 5.86 -5.07 13.98
CA GLY A 45 5.32 -3.86 14.60
C GLY A 45 3.81 -3.90 14.76
N LEU A 46 3.08 -4.22 13.68
CA LEU A 46 1.63 -4.38 13.69
C LEU A 46 1.20 -5.46 14.70
N ALA A 47 1.82 -6.64 14.66
CA ALA A 47 1.47 -7.77 15.53
C ALA A 47 1.62 -7.43 17.03
N GLU A 48 2.68 -6.70 17.39
CA GLU A 48 2.88 -6.22 18.76
C GLU A 48 1.77 -5.25 19.19
N GLU A 49 1.36 -4.33 18.31
CA GLU A 49 0.31 -3.36 18.62
C GLU A 49 -1.07 -3.99 18.70
N LEU A 50 -1.39 -4.93 17.80
CA LEU A 50 -2.61 -5.74 17.88
C LEU A 50 -2.68 -6.53 19.19
N SER A 51 -1.55 -7.08 19.65
CA SER A 51 -1.49 -7.82 20.91
C SER A 51 -1.78 -6.92 22.11
N LYS A 52 -1.24 -5.69 22.11
CA LYS A 52 -1.55 -4.70 23.14
C LYS A 52 -3.03 -4.29 23.11
N PHE A 53 -3.57 -4.02 21.93
CA PHE A 53 -4.99 -3.71 21.77
C PHE A 53 -5.87 -4.83 22.34
N CYS A 54 -5.58 -6.10 22.02
CA CYS A 54 -6.29 -7.22 22.62
C CYS A 54 -6.18 -7.24 24.14
N ASN A 55 -5.00 -6.96 24.70
CA ASN A 55 -4.80 -6.94 26.15
C ASN A 55 -5.59 -5.80 26.83
N GLU A 56 -5.71 -4.64 26.20
CA GLU A 56 -6.55 -3.54 26.69
C GLU A 56 -8.02 -3.94 26.70
N VAL A 57 -8.52 -4.52 25.60
CA VAL A 57 -9.90 -5.03 25.52
C VAL A 57 -10.16 -6.11 26.57
N LYS A 58 -9.21 -7.04 26.78
CA LYS A 58 -9.32 -8.07 27.83
C LYS A 58 -9.41 -7.44 29.21
N ARG A 59 -8.50 -6.52 29.53
CA ARG A 59 -8.47 -5.82 30.83
C ARG A 59 -9.80 -5.13 31.09
N ASP A 60 -10.32 -4.39 30.12
CA ASP A 60 -11.54 -3.62 30.29
C ASP A 60 -12.76 -4.54 30.49
N LYS A 61 -12.84 -5.66 29.76
CA LYS A 61 -13.85 -6.71 29.98
C LYS A 61 -13.76 -7.38 31.36
N ILE A 62 -12.55 -7.68 31.83
CA ILE A 62 -12.32 -8.27 33.16
C ILE A 62 -12.79 -7.31 34.26
N ILE A 63 -12.44 -6.02 34.14
CA ILE A 63 -12.88 -4.97 35.08
C ILE A 63 -14.41 -4.85 35.06
N GLN A 64 -15.03 -4.89 33.88
CA GLN A 64 -16.49 -4.79 33.74
C GLN A 64 -17.24 -5.96 34.37
N LEU A 65 -16.67 -7.17 34.36
CA LEU A 65 -17.29 -8.33 35.00
C LEU A 65 -17.33 -8.20 36.53
N GLY A 66 -16.33 -7.56 37.14
CA GLY A 66 -16.22 -7.41 38.59
C GLY A 66 -16.39 -8.75 39.32
N ASP A 67 -17.29 -8.79 40.30
CA ASP A 67 -17.58 -9.99 41.09
C ASP A 67 -18.32 -11.10 40.31
N ASN A 68 -18.85 -10.81 39.11
CA ASN A 68 -19.53 -11.79 38.26
C ASN A 68 -18.58 -12.64 37.40
N ILE A 69 -17.28 -12.58 37.68
CA ILE A 69 -16.26 -13.36 37.00
C ILE A 69 -16.39 -14.84 37.35
N SER A 70 -16.37 -15.69 36.32
CA SER A 70 -16.28 -17.15 36.45
C SER A 70 -15.10 -17.64 35.61
N PRO A 71 -14.55 -18.84 35.87
CA PRO A 71 -13.50 -19.42 35.05
C PRO A 71 -13.85 -19.45 33.55
N GLU A 72 -15.09 -19.82 33.21
CA GLU A 72 -15.55 -19.93 31.82
C GLU A 72 -15.58 -18.57 31.11
N LYS A 73 -16.07 -17.52 31.78
CA LYS A 73 -16.09 -16.16 31.22
C LYS A 73 -14.68 -15.58 31.10
N LEU A 74 -13.80 -15.90 32.05
CA LEU A 74 -12.41 -15.47 32.01
C LEU A 74 -11.70 -16.13 30.82
N ASP A 75 -11.87 -17.44 30.64
CA ASP A 75 -11.29 -18.17 29.52
C ASP A 75 -11.76 -17.61 28.16
N GLU A 76 -13.06 -17.31 28.01
CA GLU A 76 -13.60 -16.66 26.80
C GLU A 76 -12.92 -15.31 26.52
N ILE A 77 -12.64 -14.52 27.55
CA ILE A 77 -11.93 -13.24 27.38
C ILE A 77 -10.47 -13.49 26.97
N LEU A 78 -9.80 -14.45 27.61
CA LEU A 78 -8.39 -14.74 27.38
C LEU A 78 -8.11 -15.29 25.97
N GLU A 79 -9.10 -15.97 25.35
CA GLU A 79 -9.06 -16.45 23.97
C GLU A 79 -8.87 -15.34 22.93
N LEU A 80 -9.23 -14.08 23.24
CA LEU A 80 -9.10 -12.96 22.31
C LEU A 80 -7.63 -12.69 21.94
N ASN A 81 -7.17 -13.21 20.82
CA ASN A 81 -5.80 -12.98 20.34
C ASN A 81 -5.82 -12.68 18.84
N PRO A 82 -4.87 -11.88 18.33
CA PRO A 82 -4.76 -11.68 16.89
C PRO A 82 -4.42 -13.01 16.22
N ARG A 83 -5.22 -13.42 15.22
CA ARG A 83 -4.96 -14.65 14.44
C ARG A 83 -3.88 -14.35 13.40
N ILE A 84 -2.64 -14.69 13.73
CA ILE A 84 -1.48 -14.45 12.86
C ILE A 84 -1.10 -15.74 12.17
N GLU A 85 -1.08 -15.72 10.83
CA GLU A 85 -0.77 -16.90 10.03
C GLU A 85 0.27 -16.58 8.96
N LYS A 86 1.06 -17.59 8.59
CA LYS A 86 1.96 -17.51 7.44
C LYS A 86 1.20 -17.96 6.19
N ILE A 87 0.63 -17.00 5.47
CA ILE A 87 -0.24 -17.28 4.33
C ILE A 87 0.51 -17.26 3.01
N ALA A 88 1.33 -16.24 2.75
CA ALA A 88 2.11 -16.18 1.52
C ALA A 88 3.53 -16.69 1.78
N VAL A 89 3.94 -17.75 1.07
CA VAL A 89 5.34 -18.22 1.09
C VAL A 89 5.97 -17.97 -0.26
N LYS A 90 6.97 -17.09 -0.32
CA LYS A 90 7.72 -16.85 -1.56
C LYS A 90 8.67 -18.01 -1.81
N ASP A 91 8.49 -18.75 -2.90
CA ASP A 91 9.49 -19.70 -3.38
C ASP A 91 10.68 -18.93 -3.97
N ILE A 92 11.82 -19.05 -3.29
CA ILE A 92 13.08 -18.34 -3.60
C ILE A 92 13.72 -18.86 -4.91
N LYS A 93 13.23 -19.96 -5.48
CA LYS A 93 13.91 -20.66 -6.59
C LYS A 93 13.69 -20.06 -7.99
N LEU A 94 12.69 -19.21 -8.20
CA LEU A 94 12.41 -18.63 -9.52
C LEU A 94 12.98 -17.20 -9.67
N ARG A 95 14.30 -17.08 -9.83
CA ARG A 95 14.86 -15.91 -10.55
C ARG A 95 14.62 -16.14 -12.04
N THR A 96 13.56 -15.57 -12.61
CA THR A 96 13.36 -15.60 -14.07
C THR A 96 14.42 -14.74 -14.74
N PHE A 97 15.56 -15.35 -15.06
CA PHE A 97 16.55 -14.79 -15.97
C PHE A 97 15.95 -14.77 -17.38
N ILE A 98 15.55 -13.57 -17.81
CA ILE A 98 15.28 -13.17 -19.20
C ILE A 98 14.17 -13.97 -19.92
N THR A 99 12.95 -13.43 -19.98
CA THR A 99 11.89 -13.88 -20.90
C THR A 99 10.89 -12.75 -21.16
N GLN A 100 10.30 -12.72 -22.37
CA GLN A 100 9.41 -11.66 -22.87
C GLN A 100 8.18 -11.43 -21.96
N ASP A 101 7.72 -10.19 -21.85
CA ASP A 101 6.69 -9.71 -20.90
C ASP A 101 5.37 -10.50 -20.88
N LYS A 102 5.05 -11.22 -21.96
CA LYS A 102 3.84 -12.04 -22.06
C LYS A 102 3.93 -13.36 -21.30
N GLN A 103 5.12 -13.99 -21.23
CA GLN A 103 5.35 -15.25 -20.50
C GLN A 103 5.60 -15.04 -19.00
N ARG A 104 6.00 -13.82 -18.60
CA ARG A 104 6.23 -13.48 -17.18
C ARG A 104 4.96 -13.54 -16.34
N LYS A 105 3.78 -13.31 -16.94
CA LYS A 105 2.50 -13.26 -16.23
C LYS A 105 2.10 -14.63 -15.65
N ASP A 106 2.45 -15.72 -16.30
CA ASP A 106 2.12 -17.07 -15.84
C ASP A 106 3.13 -17.60 -14.81
N LEU A 107 4.41 -17.22 -14.93
CA LEU A 107 5.48 -17.62 -13.98
C LEU A 107 5.33 -17.01 -12.58
N VAL A 108 4.83 -15.77 -12.46
CA VAL A 108 4.69 -15.09 -11.15
C VAL A 108 3.56 -15.69 -10.30
N ALA A 109 2.62 -16.42 -10.91
CA ALA A 109 1.55 -17.13 -10.18
C ALA A 109 2.06 -18.36 -9.40
N HIS A 110 3.26 -18.87 -9.71
CA HIS A 110 3.89 -20.03 -9.06
C HIS A 110 4.91 -19.64 -7.99
N VAL A 111 5.10 -18.35 -7.74
CA VAL A 111 6.11 -17.87 -6.77
C VAL A 111 5.57 -17.89 -5.34
N TYR A 112 4.25 -17.95 -5.13
CA TYR A 112 3.66 -17.96 -3.79
C TYR A 112 2.80 -19.21 -3.54
N ASP A 113 3.12 -19.92 -2.46
CA ASP A 113 2.30 -21.01 -1.92
C ASP A 113 1.43 -20.50 -0.76
N ILE A 114 0.28 -21.15 -0.54
CA ILE A 114 -0.73 -20.80 0.47
C ILE A 114 -1.01 -21.93 1.45
N THR A 115 -1.10 -21.58 2.74
CA THR A 115 -1.44 -22.55 3.80
C THR A 115 -2.96 -22.74 3.89
N TYR A 116 -3.49 -23.81 3.31
CA TYR A 116 -4.93 -24.13 3.34
C TYR A 116 -5.44 -24.41 4.78
N GLY A 117 -6.72 -24.13 5.02
CA GLY A 117 -7.39 -24.38 6.31
C GLY A 117 -7.23 -23.27 7.35
N THR A 118 -6.41 -22.26 7.08
CA THR A 118 -6.15 -21.12 7.98
C THR A 118 -7.22 -20.01 7.91
N VAL A 119 -7.98 -19.98 6.81
CA VAL A 119 -9.02 -18.97 6.52
C VAL A 119 -10.37 -19.66 6.38
N LYS A 120 -11.37 -19.20 7.13
CA LYS A 120 -12.78 -19.63 7.04
C LYS A 120 -13.42 -18.98 5.81
N LYS A 121 -13.82 -19.82 4.86
CA LYS A 121 -14.38 -19.37 3.57
C LYS A 121 -15.64 -18.51 3.77
N GLY A 122 -15.69 -17.36 3.11
CA GLY A 122 -16.82 -16.42 3.13
C GLY A 122 -17.05 -15.71 4.47
N ILE A 123 -16.21 -15.97 5.48
CA ILE A 123 -16.34 -15.41 6.83
C ILE A 123 -15.14 -14.52 7.11
N ASP A 124 -13.94 -15.08 7.03
CA ASP A 124 -12.74 -14.39 7.46
C ASP A 124 -12.34 -13.25 6.52
N SER A 125 -11.91 -12.13 7.09
CA SER A 125 -11.13 -11.11 6.40
C SER A 125 -9.64 -11.47 6.46
N LEU A 126 -8.92 -11.26 5.36
CA LEU A 126 -7.50 -11.51 5.27
C LEU A 126 -6.74 -10.19 5.12
N VAL A 127 -5.98 -9.81 6.16
CA VAL A 127 -5.12 -8.63 6.17
C VAL A 127 -3.68 -9.02 5.87
N VAL A 128 -3.08 -8.41 4.84
CA VAL A 128 -1.69 -8.67 4.44
C VAL A 128 -0.92 -7.36 4.36
N ILE A 129 0.21 -7.26 5.07
CA ILE A 129 1.13 -6.12 4.92
C ILE A 129 2.09 -6.34 3.74
N ASP A 130 2.26 -5.31 2.93
CA ASP A 130 3.34 -5.17 1.94
C ASP A 130 4.20 -3.93 2.24
N ASP A 131 5.43 -3.89 1.73
CA ASP A 131 6.32 -2.76 1.99
C ASP A 131 5.83 -1.46 1.30
N SER A 132 5.50 -1.56 0.02
CA SER A 132 5.22 -0.46 -0.90
C SER A 132 4.46 -0.97 -2.13
N ILE A 133 3.62 -0.12 -2.71
CA ILE A 133 2.88 -0.47 -3.93
C ILE A 133 3.21 0.56 -5.02
N VAL A 134 4.07 0.17 -5.97
CA VAL A 134 4.51 1.04 -7.08
C VAL A 134 3.57 0.88 -8.29
N ARG A 135 3.71 -0.23 -9.04
CA ARG A 135 2.94 -0.49 -10.27
C ARG A 135 1.66 -1.28 -10.04
N GLY A 136 1.59 -1.98 -8.91
CA GLY A 136 0.47 -2.85 -8.55
C GLY A 136 0.32 -4.13 -9.40
N THR A 137 1.14 -4.35 -10.43
CA THR A 137 1.04 -5.53 -11.32
C THR A 137 1.22 -6.84 -10.57
N THR A 138 2.16 -6.91 -9.63
CA THR A 138 2.39 -8.09 -8.79
C THR A 138 1.17 -8.41 -7.93
N LEU A 139 0.54 -7.37 -7.35
CA LEU A 139 -0.67 -7.54 -6.56
C LEU A 139 -1.84 -8.02 -7.43
N LYS A 140 -2.10 -7.31 -8.54
CA LYS A 140 -3.21 -7.57 -9.46
C LYS A 140 -3.19 -8.97 -10.06
N TYR A 141 -2.03 -9.42 -10.54
CA TYR A 141 -1.94 -10.65 -11.33
C TYR A 141 -1.46 -11.87 -10.53
N SER A 142 -0.90 -11.68 -9.33
CA SER A 142 -0.39 -12.78 -8.52
C SER A 142 -0.96 -12.78 -7.11
N ILE A 143 -0.61 -11.82 -6.25
CA ILE A 143 -0.93 -11.89 -4.82
C ILE A 143 -2.44 -11.97 -4.57
N ILE A 144 -3.23 -11.01 -5.07
CA ILE A 144 -4.68 -10.98 -4.82
C ILE A 144 -5.33 -12.27 -5.32
N LYS A 145 -4.94 -12.74 -6.52
CA LYS A 145 -5.45 -13.98 -7.12
C LYS A 145 -5.12 -15.22 -6.28
N ILE A 146 -3.95 -15.26 -5.66
CA ILE A 146 -3.52 -16.37 -4.80
C ILE A 146 -4.25 -16.33 -3.46
N LEU A 147 -4.39 -15.15 -2.86
CA LEU A 147 -5.14 -14.96 -1.62
C LEU A 147 -6.63 -15.29 -1.79
N ASP A 148 -7.24 -14.90 -2.92
CA ASP A 148 -8.65 -15.16 -3.23
C ASP A 148 -8.99 -16.67 -3.31
N ARG A 149 -8.00 -17.54 -3.62
CA ARG A 149 -8.19 -19.00 -3.61
C ARG A 149 -8.51 -19.56 -2.22
N LEU A 150 -8.12 -18.86 -1.15
CA LEU A 150 -8.49 -19.22 0.22
C LEU A 150 -9.98 -18.95 0.50
N GLY A 151 -10.64 -18.18 -0.37
CA GLY A 151 -12.03 -17.79 -0.25
C GLY A 151 -12.35 -16.85 0.92
N PRO A 152 -11.51 -15.85 1.27
CA PRO A 152 -11.86 -14.89 2.31
C PRO A 152 -13.10 -14.08 1.90
N LYS A 153 -13.80 -13.50 2.87
CA LYS A 153 -14.85 -12.50 2.62
C LYS A 153 -14.24 -11.24 1.99
N LYS A 154 -13.11 -10.81 2.55
CA LYS A 154 -12.42 -9.56 2.21
C LYS A 154 -10.91 -9.74 2.27
N ILE A 155 -10.19 -9.13 1.33
CA ILE A 155 -8.73 -9.07 1.27
C ILE A 155 -8.32 -7.61 1.48
N ILE A 156 -7.55 -7.35 2.51
CA ILE A 156 -7.02 -6.03 2.85
C ILE A 156 -5.51 -6.07 2.64
N ILE A 157 -4.99 -5.28 1.71
CA ILE A 157 -3.54 -5.13 1.52
C ILE A 157 -3.13 -3.77 2.10
N ALA A 158 -2.33 -3.79 3.15
CA ALA A 158 -1.85 -2.59 3.82
C ALA A 158 -0.38 -2.33 3.45
N SER A 159 -0.11 -1.21 2.78
CA SER A 159 1.24 -0.77 2.47
C SER A 159 1.84 -0.01 3.64
N SER A 160 3.04 -0.42 4.08
CA SER A 160 3.79 0.30 5.13
C SER A 160 4.35 1.65 4.68
N ALA A 161 4.29 1.95 3.38
CA ALA A 161 4.67 3.22 2.78
C ALA A 161 3.43 4.00 2.29
N PRO A 162 3.52 5.33 2.19
CA PRO A 162 2.50 6.12 1.51
C PRO A 162 2.41 5.83 0.00
N GLN A 163 1.41 6.42 -0.64
CA GLN A 163 1.22 6.31 -2.07
C GLN A 163 2.40 6.93 -2.84
N ILE A 164 3.08 6.14 -3.65
CA ILE A 164 4.15 6.63 -4.54
C ILE A 164 3.49 7.36 -5.70
N ARG A 165 3.63 8.69 -5.70
CA ARG A 165 2.91 9.62 -6.59
C ARG A 165 3.82 10.31 -7.61
N TYR A 166 5.12 10.43 -7.32
CA TYR A 166 6.06 11.18 -8.14
C TYR A 166 7.35 10.38 -8.41
N PRO A 167 8.03 10.63 -9.54
CA PRO A 167 9.20 9.88 -9.92
C PRO A 167 10.41 10.22 -9.05
N ASP A 168 11.31 9.26 -8.86
CA ASP A 168 12.60 9.51 -8.23
C ASP A 168 13.68 9.84 -9.25
N CYS A 169 14.58 10.75 -8.90
CA CYS A 169 15.75 11.14 -9.69
C CYS A 169 17.06 11.06 -8.90
N TYR A 170 17.05 10.44 -7.71
CA TYR A 170 18.20 10.40 -6.80
C TYR A 170 18.76 8.98 -6.59
N GLY A 171 18.33 8.01 -7.40
CA GLY A 171 18.95 6.69 -7.50
C GLY A 171 17.99 5.50 -7.42
N ILE A 172 16.70 5.73 -7.20
CA ILE A 172 15.67 4.70 -7.16
C ILE A 172 15.03 4.57 -8.56
N ASP A 173 14.87 3.35 -9.07
CA ASP A 173 14.34 3.07 -10.42
C ASP A 173 12.80 3.24 -10.51
N ILE A 174 12.34 4.48 -10.28
CA ILE A 174 10.94 4.90 -10.26
C ILE A 174 10.82 6.16 -11.13
N ALA A 175 11.22 6.09 -12.41
CA ALA A 175 11.41 7.29 -13.25
C ALA A 175 10.19 7.70 -14.11
N LYS A 176 9.27 6.77 -14.39
CA LYS A 176 8.15 6.97 -15.32
C LYS A 176 6.83 7.06 -14.56
N ILE A 177 6.21 8.25 -14.55
CA ILE A 177 5.03 8.52 -13.71
C ILE A 177 3.81 7.66 -14.09
N ASN A 178 3.67 7.32 -15.37
CA ASN A 178 2.61 6.46 -15.88
C ASN A 178 2.65 5.02 -15.32
N ASN A 179 3.77 4.59 -14.75
CA ASN A 179 3.88 3.29 -14.12
C ASN A 179 3.31 3.24 -12.70
N PHE A 180 3.01 4.38 -12.07
CA PHE A 180 2.53 4.40 -10.70
C PHE A 180 1.04 4.18 -10.66
N ILE A 181 0.60 3.20 -9.87
CA ILE A 181 -0.83 2.89 -9.76
C ILE A 181 -1.60 4.05 -9.14
N ALA A 182 -0.99 4.82 -8.22
CA ALA A 182 -1.59 6.01 -7.63
C ALA A 182 -1.80 7.14 -8.65
N PHE A 183 -0.84 7.37 -9.53
CA PHE A 183 -0.99 8.34 -10.61
C PHE A 183 -2.11 7.93 -11.58
N ARG A 184 -2.11 6.65 -12.00
CA ARG A 184 -3.17 6.11 -12.87
C ARG A 184 -4.55 6.21 -12.25
N ALA A 185 -4.67 5.93 -10.95
CA ALA A 185 -5.91 6.07 -10.20
C ALA A 185 -6.38 7.54 -10.15
N ALA A 186 -5.46 8.49 -9.90
CA ALA A 186 -5.80 9.91 -9.92
C ALA A 186 -6.29 10.38 -11.31
N ILE A 187 -5.62 9.96 -12.39
CA ILE A 187 -6.07 10.26 -13.76
C ILE A 187 -7.45 9.66 -14.04
N GLU A 188 -7.70 8.40 -13.66
CA GLU A 188 -9.00 7.77 -13.85
C GLU A 188 -10.11 8.51 -13.08
N LEU A 189 -9.87 8.89 -11.84
CA LEU A 189 -10.81 9.68 -11.05
C LEU A 189 -11.12 11.03 -11.73
N LEU A 190 -10.12 11.74 -12.22
CA LEU A 190 -10.34 13.00 -12.95
C LEU A 190 -11.17 12.80 -14.23
N ASN A 191 -11.01 11.66 -14.92
CA ASN A 191 -11.83 11.33 -16.08
C ASN A 191 -13.29 11.06 -15.66
N GLU A 192 -13.50 10.23 -14.64
CA GLU A 192 -14.83 9.87 -14.13
C GLU A 192 -15.60 11.06 -13.56
N THR A 193 -14.90 12.03 -12.94
CA THR A 193 -15.51 13.25 -12.39
C THR A 193 -15.60 14.40 -13.41
N ASN A 194 -15.29 14.17 -14.69
CA ASN A 194 -15.28 15.17 -15.75
C ASN A 194 -14.34 16.38 -15.49
N GLN A 195 -13.24 16.15 -14.78
CA GLN A 195 -12.22 17.16 -14.45
C GLN A 195 -10.97 17.08 -15.34
N THR A 196 -11.11 16.57 -16.56
CA THR A 196 -10.02 16.40 -17.53
C THR A 196 -9.32 17.70 -17.92
N HIS A 197 -10.00 18.85 -17.78
CA HIS A 197 -9.40 20.17 -17.96
C HIS A 197 -8.17 20.39 -17.06
N ILE A 198 -8.16 19.84 -15.84
CA ILE A 198 -7.02 19.94 -14.92
C ILE A 198 -5.77 19.28 -15.52
N ILE A 199 -5.94 18.13 -16.20
CA ILE A 199 -4.84 17.41 -16.86
C ILE A 199 -4.23 18.29 -17.95
N ASN A 200 -5.08 18.93 -18.76
CA ASN A 200 -4.65 19.83 -19.84
C ASN A 200 -3.97 21.09 -19.31
N ASP A 201 -4.49 21.68 -18.23
CA ASP A 201 -3.92 22.86 -17.60
C ASP A 201 -2.54 22.55 -17.01
N VAL A 202 -2.40 21.43 -16.31
CA VAL A 202 -1.09 20.96 -15.81
C VAL A 202 -0.14 20.72 -16.96
N TYR A 203 -0.59 20.09 -18.05
CA TYR A 203 0.26 19.87 -19.22
C TYR A 203 0.76 21.19 -19.81
N LYS A 204 -0.14 22.16 -20.02
CA LYS A 204 0.21 23.48 -20.55
C LYS A 204 1.23 24.19 -19.65
N LYS A 205 0.99 24.25 -18.33
CA LYS A 205 1.91 24.87 -17.36
C LYS A 205 3.25 24.14 -17.28
N SER A 206 3.26 22.81 -17.34
CA SER A 206 4.51 22.04 -17.39
C SER A 206 5.28 22.31 -18.68
N LYS A 207 4.58 22.46 -19.81
CA LYS A 207 5.18 22.66 -21.13
C LYS A 207 5.75 24.07 -21.31
N GLU A 208 5.09 25.09 -20.77
CA GLU A 208 5.58 26.47 -20.73
C GLU A 208 6.95 26.60 -20.03
N GLN A 209 7.27 25.69 -19.11
CA GLN A 209 8.53 25.67 -18.37
C GLN A 209 9.63 24.79 -19.01
N GLU A 210 9.42 24.22 -20.20
CA GLU A 210 10.35 23.22 -20.78
C GLU A 210 11.77 23.80 -20.98
N ASP A 211 11.85 25.08 -21.36
CA ASP A 211 13.11 25.80 -21.62
C ASP A 211 13.57 26.66 -20.42
N PHE A 212 12.87 26.61 -19.29
CA PHE A 212 13.25 27.40 -18.12
C PHE A 212 14.54 26.84 -17.47
N PRO A 213 15.36 27.71 -16.86
CA PRO A 213 16.40 27.25 -15.93
C PRO A 213 15.78 26.36 -14.85
N LYS A 214 16.46 25.26 -14.49
CA LYS A 214 15.92 24.25 -13.55
C LYS A 214 15.51 24.87 -12.20
N GLU A 215 16.18 25.93 -11.78
CA GLU A 215 15.93 26.71 -10.57
C GLU A 215 14.57 27.43 -10.58
N GLN A 216 13.98 27.67 -11.75
CA GLN A 216 12.70 28.34 -11.92
C GLN A 216 11.54 27.37 -12.15
N ILE A 217 11.83 26.06 -12.27
CA ILE A 217 10.81 25.05 -12.56
C ILE A 217 10.01 24.71 -11.30
N VAL A 218 8.69 24.84 -11.42
CA VAL A 218 7.68 24.49 -10.42
C VAL A 218 7.02 23.16 -10.78
N ASN A 219 6.89 22.26 -9.80
CA ASN A 219 6.19 20.98 -9.96
C ASN A 219 4.66 21.19 -10.01
N TYR A 220 4.10 21.40 -11.19
CA TYR A 220 2.64 21.50 -11.38
C TYR A 220 1.92 20.16 -11.33
N VAL A 221 2.63 19.03 -11.39
CA VAL A 221 2.02 17.69 -11.30
C VAL A 221 1.32 17.48 -9.96
N LYS A 222 1.71 18.22 -8.91
CA LYS A 222 0.96 18.26 -7.63
C LYS A 222 -0.51 18.63 -7.81
N GLU A 223 -0.85 19.42 -8.82
CA GLU A 223 -2.23 19.86 -9.08
C GLU A 223 -3.14 18.70 -9.53
N ILE A 224 -2.60 17.63 -10.13
CA ILE A 224 -3.35 16.42 -10.50
C ILE A 224 -4.00 15.78 -9.26
N TYR A 225 -3.33 15.87 -8.11
CA TYR A 225 -3.79 15.24 -6.87
C TYR A 225 -4.61 16.17 -5.97
N LYS A 226 -4.70 17.48 -6.26
CA LYS A 226 -5.47 18.43 -5.42
C LYS A 226 -6.97 18.13 -5.31
N PRO A 227 -7.70 17.75 -6.38
CA PRO A 227 -9.15 17.57 -6.31
C PRO A 227 -9.58 16.19 -5.77
N VAL A 228 -8.62 15.29 -5.49
CA VAL A 228 -8.89 13.91 -5.05
C VAL A 228 -8.18 13.62 -3.73
N THR A 229 -8.85 12.97 -2.79
CA THR A 229 -8.24 12.62 -1.51
C THR A 229 -7.38 11.36 -1.60
N ALA A 230 -6.53 11.13 -0.61
CA ALA A 230 -5.73 9.92 -0.54
C ALA A 230 -6.61 8.66 -0.41
N GLU A 231 -7.74 8.76 0.27
CA GLU A 231 -8.73 7.70 0.45
C GLU A 231 -9.39 7.35 -0.89
N GLN A 232 -9.86 8.36 -1.64
CA GLN A 232 -10.44 8.16 -2.98
C GLN A 232 -9.45 7.50 -3.94
N ILE A 233 -8.18 7.92 -3.90
CA ILE A 233 -7.13 7.26 -4.67
C ILE A 233 -6.96 5.79 -4.23
N SER A 234 -6.96 5.50 -2.92
CA SER A 234 -6.82 4.13 -2.41
C SER A 234 -7.99 3.23 -2.80
N GLU A 235 -9.21 3.76 -2.78
CA GLU A 235 -10.43 3.09 -3.27
C GLU A 235 -10.32 2.80 -4.76
N LYS A 236 -9.96 3.79 -5.58
CA LYS A 236 -9.76 3.58 -7.02
C LYS A 236 -8.63 2.59 -7.32
N ILE A 237 -7.54 2.60 -6.55
CA ILE A 237 -6.48 1.58 -6.66
C ILE A 237 -7.06 0.18 -6.35
N SER A 238 -7.89 0.05 -5.33
CA SER A 238 -8.54 -1.22 -4.97
C SER A 238 -9.36 -1.76 -6.14
N GLU A 239 -10.14 -0.91 -6.81
CA GLU A 239 -10.87 -1.26 -8.03
C GLU A 239 -9.93 -1.67 -9.17
N LEU A 240 -8.90 -0.85 -9.46
CA LEU A 240 -7.96 -1.09 -10.55
C LEU A 240 -7.14 -2.37 -10.38
N LEU A 241 -6.87 -2.79 -9.13
CA LEU A 241 -6.15 -4.03 -8.82
C LEU A 241 -7.06 -5.26 -8.77
N THR A 242 -8.37 -5.08 -8.67
CA THR A 242 -9.34 -6.17 -8.67
C THR A 242 -9.64 -6.62 -10.09
N THR A 243 -9.49 -7.92 -10.37
CA THR A 243 -9.86 -8.49 -11.67
C THR A 243 -11.24 -9.13 -11.59
N LYS A 244 -11.94 -9.27 -12.72
CA LYS A 244 -13.32 -9.80 -12.79
C LYS A 244 -13.52 -11.19 -12.15
N ASN A 245 -12.45 -11.95 -11.96
CA ASN A 245 -12.49 -13.30 -11.41
C ASN A 245 -12.24 -13.36 -9.89
N ILE A 246 -11.94 -12.22 -9.26
CA ILE A 246 -11.75 -12.14 -7.80
C ILE A 246 -13.12 -12.10 -7.14
N LYS A 247 -13.32 -12.95 -6.13
CA LYS A 247 -14.61 -13.09 -5.43
C LYS A 247 -14.65 -12.27 -4.15
N ALA A 248 -13.54 -12.20 -3.44
CA ALA A 248 -13.44 -11.41 -2.22
C ALA A 248 -13.52 -9.91 -2.53
N GLU A 249 -14.07 -9.13 -1.60
CA GLU A 249 -13.89 -7.69 -1.59
C GLU A 249 -12.40 -7.37 -1.44
N VAL A 250 -11.85 -6.45 -2.23
CA VAL A 250 -10.44 -6.04 -2.11
C VAL A 250 -10.37 -4.60 -1.64
N GLN A 251 -9.55 -4.35 -0.63
CA GLN A 251 -9.26 -3.02 -0.13
C GLN A 251 -7.76 -2.81 0.00
N ILE A 252 -7.28 -1.66 -0.48
CA ILE A 252 -5.90 -1.22 -0.30
C ILE A 252 -5.86 -0.11 0.73
N ILE A 253 -4.98 -0.25 1.72
CA ILE A 253 -4.70 0.74 2.75
C ILE A 253 -3.26 1.20 2.57
N TYR A 254 -3.02 2.51 2.61
CA TYR A 254 -1.67 3.08 2.60
C TYR A 254 -1.36 3.71 3.95
N GLN A 255 -0.08 3.73 4.30
CA GLN A 255 0.42 4.59 5.36
C GLN A 255 0.15 6.06 5.00
N THR A 256 -0.17 6.90 5.99
CA THR A 256 -0.24 8.34 5.79
C THR A 256 1.17 8.96 5.74
N ILE A 257 1.30 10.16 5.16
CA ILE A 257 2.59 10.86 5.13
C ILE A 257 2.96 11.30 6.56
N GLU A 258 1.96 11.70 7.34
CA GLU A 258 2.07 12.10 8.73
C GLU A 258 2.60 10.97 9.61
N ASP A 259 2.06 9.76 9.43
CA ASP A 259 2.53 8.57 10.15
C ASP A 259 3.96 8.18 9.72
N LEU A 260 4.30 8.32 8.43
CA LEU A 260 5.67 8.14 7.95
C LEU A 260 6.64 9.10 8.64
N HIS A 261 6.33 10.40 8.68
CA HIS A 261 7.18 11.40 9.33
C HIS A 261 7.29 11.18 10.84
N SER A 262 6.19 10.80 11.49
CA SER A 262 6.22 10.42 12.91
C SER A 262 7.11 9.19 13.12
N ALA A 263 7.03 8.20 12.24
CA ALA A 263 7.80 6.96 12.35
C ALA A 263 9.29 7.15 12.09
N CYS A 264 9.66 8.01 11.13
CA CYS A 264 11.02 8.22 10.65
C CYS A 264 11.43 9.71 10.70
N PRO A 265 11.54 10.33 11.89
CA PRO A 265 11.71 11.78 12.03
C PRO A 265 13.04 12.31 11.46
N ASP A 266 14.07 11.46 11.44
CA ASP A 266 15.42 11.83 10.98
C ASP A 266 15.63 11.56 9.47
N HIS A 267 14.71 10.82 8.83
CA HIS A 267 14.78 10.46 7.42
C HIS A 267 13.80 11.26 6.57
N LYS A 268 14.26 12.40 6.04
CA LYS A 268 13.42 13.40 5.35
C LYS A 268 13.14 13.14 3.87
N GLY A 269 13.50 11.96 3.35
CA GLY A 269 13.38 11.66 1.92
C GLY A 269 11.98 11.19 1.53
N ASP A 270 11.08 12.14 1.22
CA ASP A 270 9.66 11.87 0.97
C ASP A 270 9.11 12.43 -0.36
N TRP A 271 9.96 13.02 -1.19
CA TRP A 271 9.57 13.75 -2.42
C TRP A 271 8.75 12.92 -3.41
N TYR A 272 8.92 11.60 -3.43
CA TYR A 272 8.14 10.70 -4.30
C TYR A 272 6.72 10.41 -3.76
N PHE A 273 6.43 10.82 -2.51
CA PHE A 273 5.09 10.85 -1.92
C PHE A 273 4.46 12.25 -1.97
N THR A 274 5.24 13.29 -1.62
CA THR A 274 4.77 14.68 -1.43
C THR A 274 4.84 15.52 -2.71
N GLY A 275 5.80 15.22 -3.59
CA GLY A 275 6.15 16.03 -4.76
C GLY A 275 7.07 17.20 -4.42
N ASP A 276 7.56 17.28 -3.18
CA ASP A 276 8.44 18.34 -2.69
C ASP A 276 9.91 17.90 -2.82
N TYR A 277 10.48 18.15 -4.01
CA TYR A 277 11.84 17.74 -4.31
C TYR A 277 12.89 18.60 -3.57
N PRO A 278 13.93 17.99 -2.99
CA PRO A 278 14.98 18.73 -2.28
C PRO A 278 15.90 19.51 -3.22
N THR A 279 15.87 19.22 -4.53
CA THR A 279 16.66 19.96 -5.53
C THR A 279 15.79 20.41 -6.71
N PRO A 280 16.11 21.56 -7.34
CA PRO A 280 15.37 22.03 -8.52
C PRO A 280 15.38 21.06 -9.70
N GLY A 281 16.42 20.22 -9.81
CA GLY A 281 16.48 19.15 -10.79
C GLY A 281 15.34 18.14 -10.68
N GLY A 282 14.85 17.87 -9.47
CA GLY A 282 13.71 16.99 -9.25
C GLY A 282 12.41 17.52 -9.85
N ASN A 283 12.15 18.83 -9.71
CA ASN A 283 11.01 19.50 -10.33
C ASN A 283 11.06 19.43 -11.86
N LYS A 284 12.25 19.51 -12.45
CA LYS A 284 12.44 19.30 -13.89
C LYS A 284 12.06 17.88 -14.30
N VAL A 285 12.52 16.88 -13.56
CA VAL A 285 12.26 15.46 -13.87
C VAL A 285 10.79 15.13 -13.79
N VAL A 286 10.08 15.56 -12.74
CA VAL A 286 8.64 15.26 -12.61
C VAL A 286 7.81 15.91 -13.71
N ASN A 287 8.07 17.17 -14.06
CA ASN A 287 7.39 17.84 -15.17
C ASN A 287 7.69 17.14 -16.51
N LYS A 288 8.96 16.77 -16.77
CA LYS A 288 9.32 16.06 -17.99
C LYS A 288 8.67 14.68 -18.06
N SER A 289 8.58 13.95 -16.94
CA SER A 289 7.92 12.66 -16.84
C SER A 289 6.42 12.77 -17.16
N PHE A 290 5.76 13.83 -16.67
CA PHE A 290 4.37 14.11 -16.98
C PHE A 290 4.15 14.51 -18.45
N ILE A 291 5.00 15.37 -19.01
CA ILE A 291 4.98 15.72 -20.44
C ILE A 291 5.14 14.45 -21.30
N ASN A 292 6.11 13.60 -20.98
CA ASN A 292 6.33 12.34 -21.70
C ASN A 292 5.09 11.44 -21.64
N TYR A 293 4.41 11.37 -20.49
CA TYR A 293 3.16 10.62 -20.35
C TYR A 293 2.06 11.15 -21.30
N ILE A 294 1.80 12.46 -21.30
CA ILE A 294 0.78 13.08 -22.14
C ILE A 294 1.11 12.93 -23.63
N GLU A 295 2.39 13.07 -24.00
CA GLU A 295 2.86 12.95 -25.39
C GLU A 295 3.09 11.49 -25.83
N GLY A 296 2.76 10.50 -25.00
CA GLY A 296 2.87 9.08 -25.33
C GLY A 296 4.30 8.57 -25.49
N ARG A 297 5.30 9.26 -24.91
CA ARG A 297 6.72 8.91 -25.00
C ARG A 297 7.13 7.95 -23.88
N ASP A 298 7.66 6.79 -24.25
CA ASP A 298 8.11 5.78 -23.28
C ASP A 298 9.59 5.94 -22.87
N THR A 299 10.01 7.17 -22.57
CA THR A 299 11.40 7.50 -22.21
C THR A 299 11.54 7.92 -20.74
N ARG A 300 12.75 7.78 -20.18
CA ARG A 300 13.06 8.35 -18.86
C ARG A 300 13.08 9.88 -18.96
N ALA A 301 12.84 10.53 -17.83
CA ALA A 301 12.76 11.98 -17.71
C ALA A 301 14.12 12.66 -17.43
N TYR A 302 15.19 11.88 -17.32
CA TYR A 302 16.59 12.28 -17.15
C TYR A 302 17.52 11.30 -17.90
#